data_AF-A0A3D3BLE7-F1
#
_entry.id   AF-A0A3D3BLE7-F1
#
_cell.length_a   1.000
_cell.length_b   1.000
_cell.length_c   1.000
_cell.angle_alpha   90.00
_cell.angle_beta   90.00
_cell.angle_gamma   90.00
#
_symmetry.space_group_name_H-M   'P 1'
#
loop_
_entity.id
_entity.type
_entity.pdbx_description
1 polymer ?
#
loop_
_entity_poly.entity_id
_entity_poly.type
_entity_poly.pdbx_seq_one_letter_code
_entity_poly.pdbx_strand_id
1 'polypeptide(L)'
;SSDSSVSFSDYMSQLATAANTSFLTEGFTFASAGSDRSYTMTFTPTGGRTVTFSGTSVTQAFGGPVSASGEPSNMDGLTFESMEDVLAELNAQFVAMEIPVVATYSRGADTFNFLVSSGPADASSTIALSGDDLVEFGFTGVLASIGGGVDRAEEVRYVSQIDISTRESASLAMTVVDAALETLAGVRGGLGAVANRLESTISNLMNISENTSASMSRVMDADFAAESTRLARAQVLQQASVAMLAQANATAQTVLRLLE
;
A
#
# COMPACT_ATOMS: atom_id res chain seq x y z
N SER A 1 -34.58 49.78 -67.07
CA SER A 1 -35.88 50.24 -66.54
C SER A 1 -35.70 50.48 -65.05
N SER A 2 -35.95 51.73 -64.63
CA SER A 2 -35.92 52.26 -63.26
C SER A 2 -34.68 51.96 -62.40
N ASP A 3 -33.53 52.55 -62.75
CA ASP A 3 -32.46 52.83 -61.77
C ASP A 3 -32.89 54.03 -60.91
N SER A 4 -33.84 53.82 -60.01
CA SER A 4 -34.03 54.74 -58.89
C SER A 4 -32.91 54.47 -57.89
N SER A 5 -31.96 55.40 -57.76
CA SER A 5 -31.01 55.39 -56.66
C SER A 5 -31.79 55.29 -55.35
N VAL A 6 -31.63 54.18 -54.64
CA VAL A 6 -32.27 53.98 -53.34
C VAL A 6 -31.40 54.60 -52.26
N SER A 7 -32.03 55.04 -51.16
CA SER A 7 -31.26 55.50 -50.01
C SER A 7 -30.41 54.36 -49.45
N PHE A 8 -29.31 54.68 -48.74
CA PHE A 8 -28.46 53.65 -48.15
C PHE A 8 -29.26 52.76 -47.17
N SER A 9 -30.18 53.34 -46.41
CA SER A 9 -31.09 52.59 -45.53
C SER A 9 -32.01 51.63 -46.31
N ASP A 10 -32.54 52.06 -47.46
CA ASP A 10 -33.39 51.20 -48.29
C ASP A 10 -32.58 50.07 -48.93
N TYR A 11 -31.36 50.35 -49.38
CA TYR A 11 -30.42 49.32 -49.86
C TYR A 11 -30.15 48.28 -48.77
N MET A 12 -29.90 48.72 -47.52
CA MET A 12 -29.68 47.82 -46.39
C MET A 12 -30.92 46.97 -46.06
N SER A 13 -32.12 47.53 -46.20
CA SER A 13 -33.37 46.77 -46.02
C SER A 13 -33.57 45.73 -47.13
N GLN A 14 -33.26 46.08 -48.39
CA GLN A 14 -33.33 45.16 -49.51
C GLN A 14 -32.30 44.02 -49.38
N LEU A 15 -31.08 44.35 -48.95
CA LEU A 15 -30.04 43.36 -48.66
C LEU A 15 -30.51 42.39 -47.56
N ALA A 16 -31.11 42.91 -46.49
CA ALA A 16 -31.67 42.07 -45.42
C ALA A 16 -32.72 41.10 -45.95
N THR A 17 -33.63 41.61 -46.77
CA THR A 17 -34.75 40.85 -47.35
C THR A 17 -34.26 39.77 -48.31
N ALA A 18 -33.31 40.11 -49.19
CA ALA A 18 -32.73 39.16 -50.13
C ALA A 18 -31.96 38.04 -49.40
N ALA A 19 -31.15 38.38 -48.41
CA ALA A 19 -30.40 37.40 -47.63
C ALA A 19 -31.32 36.46 -46.83
N ASN A 20 -32.35 37.00 -46.16
CA ASN A 20 -33.33 36.14 -45.48
C ASN A 20 -34.07 35.22 -46.46
N THR A 21 -34.43 35.71 -47.65
CA THR A 21 -35.09 34.86 -48.65
C THR A 21 -34.22 33.67 -49.05
N SER A 22 -32.90 33.85 -49.14
CA SER A 22 -31.96 32.80 -49.54
C SER A 22 -31.62 31.82 -48.42
N PHE A 23 -31.51 32.28 -47.16
CA PHE A 23 -30.91 31.48 -46.08
C PHE A 23 -31.88 31.09 -44.95
N LEU A 24 -33.13 31.58 -44.96
CA LEU A 24 -34.12 31.26 -43.92
C LEU A 24 -34.42 29.77 -43.84
N THR A 25 -34.47 29.06 -44.98
CA THR A 25 -34.69 27.61 -45.03
C THR A 25 -33.50 26.79 -44.54
N GLU A 26 -32.31 27.39 -44.53
CA GLU A 26 -31.09 26.80 -43.96
C GLU A 26 -30.98 27.09 -42.45
N GLY A 27 -31.99 27.74 -41.86
CA GLY A 27 -32.05 28.06 -40.44
C GLY A 27 -31.29 29.32 -40.06
N PHE A 28 -30.96 30.20 -41.01
CA PHE A 28 -30.28 31.46 -40.73
C PHE A 28 -31.22 32.66 -40.94
N THR A 29 -31.17 33.59 -39.99
CA THR A 29 -31.77 34.91 -40.14
C THR A 29 -30.69 35.95 -40.30
N PHE A 30 -30.99 36.97 -41.08
CA PHE A 30 -30.05 38.01 -41.43
C PHE A 30 -30.65 39.39 -41.16
N ALA A 31 -29.88 40.26 -40.52
CA ALA A 31 -30.26 41.64 -40.30
C ALA A 31 -29.13 42.55 -40.80
N SER A 32 -29.49 43.59 -41.54
CA SER A 32 -28.57 44.63 -41.95
C SER A 32 -29.13 46.00 -41.64
N ALA A 33 -28.30 46.86 -41.05
CA ALA A 33 -28.65 48.22 -40.70
C ALA A 33 -27.45 49.13 -41.03
N GLY A 34 -27.73 50.37 -41.40
CA GLY A 34 -26.66 51.31 -41.69
C GLY A 34 -27.15 52.75 -41.82
N SER A 35 -26.22 53.67 -41.63
CA SER A 35 -26.34 55.10 -41.88
C SER A 35 -25.11 55.57 -42.66
N ASP A 36 -25.04 56.85 -43.01
CA ASP A 36 -23.88 57.43 -43.71
C ASP A 36 -22.54 57.24 -42.97
N ARG A 37 -22.56 56.85 -41.69
CA ARG A 37 -21.38 56.68 -40.83
C ARG A 37 -21.33 55.34 -40.09
N SER A 38 -22.27 54.45 -40.34
CA SER A 38 -22.32 53.14 -39.67
C SER A 38 -22.84 52.05 -40.58
N TYR A 39 -22.28 50.87 -40.43
CA TYR A 39 -22.69 49.66 -41.12
C TYR A 39 -22.74 48.53 -40.13
N THR A 40 -23.79 47.72 -40.15
CA THR A 40 -23.92 46.52 -39.34
C THR A 40 -24.62 45.44 -40.14
N MET A 41 -24.03 44.24 -40.16
CA MET A 41 -24.64 43.02 -40.66
C MET A 41 -24.57 41.97 -39.57
N THR A 42 -25.69 41.29 -39.33
CA THR A 42 -25.85 40.28 -38.30
C THR A 42 -26.37 39.01 -38.94
N PHE A 43 -25.67 37.92 -38.75
CA PHE A 43 -26.05 36.57 -39.18
C PHE A 43 -26.39 35.76 -37.95
N THR A 44 -27.63 35.30 -37.81
CA THR A 44 -28.08 34.55 -36.64
C THR A 44 -28.59 33.17 -37.09
N PRO A 45 -27.82 32.10 -36.86
CA PRO A 45 -28.31 30.72 -37.03
C PRO A 45 -29.34 30.37 -35.96
N THR A 46 -30.22 29.43 -36.26
CA THR A 46 -31.19 28.86 -35.31
C THR A 46 -30.44 28.03 -34.27
N GLY A 47 -30.39 28.51 -33.03
CA GLY A 47 -29.72 27.81 -31.91
C GLY A 47 -28.19 27.88 -31.91
N GLY A 48 -27.58 28.77 -32.70
CA GLY A 48 -26.12 28.93 -32.75
C GLY A 48 -25.66 30.36 -32.45
N ARG A 49 -24.37 30.62 -32.66
CA ARG A 49 -23.78 31.94 -32.41
C ARG A 49 -24.16 32.95 -33.50
N THR A 50 -24.62 34.12 -33.07
CA THR A 50 -24.81 35.28 -33.93
C THR A 50 -23.45 35.87 -34.30
N VAL A 51 -23.19 36.04 -35.61
CA VAL A 51 -21.98 36.69 -36.13
C VAL A 51 -22.33 38.10 -36.59
N THR A 52 -21.62 39.10 -36.05
CA THR A 52 -21.85 40.51 -36.37
C THR A 52 -20.60 41.14 -36.99
N PHE A 53 -20.80 41.74 -38.15
CA PHE A 53 -19.84 42.62 -38.83
C PHE A 53 -20.30 44.06 -38.65
N SER A 54 -19.47 44.92 -38.07
CA SER A 54 -19.82 46.34 -37.88
C SER A 54 -18.64 47.26 -38.06
N GLY A 55 -18.88 48.46 -38.59
CA GLY A 55 -17.84 49.48 -38.77
C GLY A 55 -18.41 50.78 -39.29
N THR A 56 -17.56 51.79 -39.47
CA THR A 56 -17.97 53.09 -40.04
C THR A 56 -18.01 53.09 -41.58
N SER A 57 -17.57 51.99 -42.21
CA SER A 57 -17.67 51.74 -43.65
C SER A 57 -17.74 50.23 -43.92
N VAL A 58 -18.17 49.85 -45.12
CA VAL A 58 -18.18 48.44 -45.57
C VAL A 58 -16.77 47.85 -45.53
N THR A 59 -15.75 48.59 -45.97
CA THR A 59 -14.35 48.15 -45.94
C THR A 59 -13.84 47.90 -44.52
N GLN A 60 -14.22 48.73 -43.53
CA GLN A 60 -13.86 48.47 -42.14
C GLN A 60 -14.68 47.34 -41.52
N ALA A 61 -15.95 47.21 -41.86
CA ALA A 61 -16.81 46.15 -41.34
C ALA A 61 -16.35 44.75 -41.78
N PHE A 62 -15.77 44.62 -42.98
CA PHE A 62 -15.23 43.35 -43.50
C PHE A 62 -13.70 43.20 -43.38
N GLY A 63 -12.97 44.29 -43.10
CA GLY A 63 -11.53 44.27 -42.87
C GLY A 63 -11.11 44.35 -41.40
N GLY A 64 -12.05 44.58 -40.49
CA GLY A 64 -11.86 44.61 -39.04
C GLY A 64 -12.14 43.26 -38.36
N PRO A 65 -11.97 43.19 -37.02
CA PRO A 65 -12.23 41.97 -36.26
C PRO A 65 -13.73 41.59 -36.30
N VAL A 66 -14.00 40.33 -36.60
CA VAL A 66 -15.35 39.73 -36.59
C VAL A 66 -15.74 39.42 -35.16
N SER A 67 -16.94 39.84 -34.74
CA SER A 67 -17.48 39.55 -33.40
C SER A 67 -18.57 38.47 -33.49
N ALA A 68 -18.60 37.56 -32.51
CA ALA A 68 -19.66 36.58 -32.37
C ALA A 68 -20.21 36.60 -30.94
N SER A 69 -21.54 36.52 -30.79
CA SER A 69 -22.25 36.50 -29.51
C SER A 69 -23.29 35.36 -29.48
N GLY A 70 -23.57 34.82 -28.29
CA GLY A 70 -24.54 33.72 -28.09
C GLY A 70 -23.98 32.54 -27.29
N GLU A 71 -24.87 31.66 -26.83
CA GLU A 71 -24.52 30.49 -26.01
C GLU A 71 -23.74 29.43 -26.82
N PRO A 72 -22.66 28.85 -26.27
CA PRO A 72 -21.95 27.74 -26.90
C PRO A 72 -22.84 26.48 -27.03
N SER A 73 -23.09 26.00 -28.24
CA SER A 73 -23.95 24.83 -28.50
C SER A 73 -23.34 23.48 -28.10
N ASN A 74 -22.11 23.46 -27.59
CA ASN A 74 -21.37 22.25 -27.20
C ASN A 74 -21.24 22.10 -25.68
N MET A 75 -21.93 22.94 -24.93
CA MET A 75 -22.00 22.88 -23.47
C MET A 75 -23.50 22.83 -23.16
N ASP A 76 -23.99 21.73 -22.60
CA ASP A 76 -25.41 21.52 -22.26
C ASP A 76 -25.91 22.51 -21.18
N GLY A 77 -25.93 23.82 -21.48
CA GLY A 77 -26.25 24.89 -20.54
C GLY A 77 -25.17 25.21 -19.51
N LEU A 78 -23.98 24.61 -19.60
CA LEU A 78 -22.88 24.84 -18.67
C LEU A 78 -21.99 25.95 -19.21
N THR A 79 -21.85 27.08 -18.51
CA THR A 79 -20.88 28.13 -18.84
C THR A 79 -19.74 28.11 -17.82
N PHE A 80 -18.56 27.63 -18.23
CA PHE A 80 -17.36 27.72 -17.40
C PHE A 80 -16.62 29.02 -17.71
N GLU A 81 -16.96 30.10 -17.00
CA GLU A 81 -16.27 31.40 -17.10
C GLU A 81 -15.00 31.42 -16.23
N SER A 82 -14.94 30.54 -15.23
CA SER A 82 -13.86 30.43 -14.27
C SER A 82 -13.65 28.99 -13.79
N MET A 83 -12.51 28.75 -13.12
CA MET A 83 -12.27 27.48 -12.45
C MET A 83 -13.24 27.25 -11.27
N GLU A 84 -13.88 28.30 -10.75
CA GLU A 84 -14.92 28.19 -9.72
C GLU A 84 -16.18 27.52 -10.27
N ASP A 85 -16.55 27.82 -11.51
CA ASP A 85 -17.68 27.17 -12.19
C ASP A 85 -17.40 25.69 -12.44
N VAL A 86 -16.17 25.36 -12.83
CA VAL A 86 -15.72 23.97 -13.02
C VAL A 86 -15.79 23.20 -11.70
N LEU A 87 -15.33 23.80 -10.60
CA LEU A 87 -15.40 23.19 -9.28
C LEU A 87 -16.84 23.01 -8.80
N ALA A 88 -17.71 23.99 -9.04
CA ALA A 88 -19.11 23.92 -8.63
C ALA A 88 -19.82 22.75 -9.32
N GLU A 89 -19.66 22.62 -10.64
CA GLU A 89 -20.26 21.53 -11.40
C GLU A 89 -19.67 20.17 -11.01
N LEU A 90 -18.34 20.08 -10.89
CA LEU A 90 -17.68 18.83 -10.54
C LEU A 90 -18.09 18.32 -9.15
N ASN A 91 -18.17 19.22 -8.17
CA ASN A 91 -18.64 18.88 -6.83
C ASN A 91 -20.14 18.51 -6.82
N ALA A 92 -20.97 19.18 -7.63
CA ALA A 92 -22.37 18.81 -7.77
C ALA A 92 -22.52 17.38 -8.33
N GLN A 93 -21.67 16.98 -9.28
CA GLN A 93 -21.65 15.62 -9.80
C GLN A 93 -21.19 14.59 -8.77
N PHE A 94 -20.16 14.89 -7.97
CA PHE A 94 -19.75 13.98 -6.88
C PHE A 94 -20.87 13.75 -5.88
N VAL A 95 -21.61 14.80 -5.51
CA VAL A 95 -22.79 14.68 -4.65
C VAL A 95 -23.88 13.84 -5.32
N ALA A 96 -24.17 14.08 -6.59
CA ALA A 96 -25.18 13.32 -7.34
C ALA A 96 -24.85 11.83 -7.47
N MET A 97 -23.56 11.49 -7.50
CA MET A 97 -23.05 10.12 -7.59
C MET A 97 -22.78 9.47 -6.22
N GLU A 98 -23.08 10.17 -5.11
CA GLU A 98 -22.76 9.74 -3.74
C GLU A 98 -21.26 9.42 -3.53
N ILE A 99 -20.38 10.09 -4.27
CA ILE A 99 -18.93 9.97 -4.12
C ILE A 99 -18.50 10.96 -3.03
N PRO A 100 -17.88 10.52 -1.92
CA PRO A 100 -17.52 11.40 -0.81
C PRO A 100 -16.23 12.20 -1.10
N VAL A 101 -16.16 12.87 -2.25
CA VAL A 101 -15.01 13.65 -2.69
C VAL A 101 -15.41 15.11 -2.91
N VAL A 102 -14.53 16.02 -2.49
CA VAL A 102 -14.64 17.46 -2.75
C VAL A 102 -13.42 17.89 -3.54
N ALA A 103 -13.63 18.43 -4.72
CA ALA A 103 -12.60 19.11 -5.50
C ALA A 103 -12.42 20.55 -5.02
N THR A 104 -11.17 21.01 -4.96
CA THR A 104 -10.79 22.41 -4.72
C THR A 104 -9.68 22.82 -5.69
N TYR A 105 -9.52 24.11 -5.97
CA TYR A 105 -8.45 24.63 -6.81
C TYR A 105 -7.76 25.79 -6.11
N SER A 106 -6.44 25.76 -6.09
CA SER A 106 -5.62 26.86 -5.57
C SER A 106 -5.05 27.67 -6.73
N ARG A 107 -5.59 28.88 -6.96
CA ARG A 107 -5.08 29.81 -7.98
C ARG A 107 -3.60 30.20 -7.79
N GLY A 108 -3.11 30.17 -6.55
CA GLY A 108 -1.73 30.56 -6.23
C GLY A 108 -0.71 29.44 -6.44
N ALA A 109 -1.15 28.18 -6.41
CA ALA A 109 -0.29 27.02 -6.58
C ALA A 109 -0.51 26.32 -7.94
N ASP A 110 -1.51 26.74 -8.71
CA ASP A 110 -2.00 26.06 -9.91
C ASP A 110 -2.32 24.58 -9.69
N THR A 111 -2.74 24.22 -8.48
CA THR A 111 -3.07 22.85 -8.10
C THR A 111 -4.57 22.63 -8.03
N PHE A 112 -5.02 21.55 -8.68
CA PHE A 112 -6.36 21.00 -8.54
C PHE A 112 -6.32 19.83 -7.56
N ASN A 113 -7.07 19.92 -6.48
CA ASN A 113 -7.00 19.01 -5.34
C ASN A 113 -8.31 18.26 -5.18
N PHE A 114 -8.23 16.95 -4.93
CA PHE A 114 -9.38 16.11 -4.56
C PHE A 114 -9.23 15.69 -3.10
N LEU A 115 -10.22 16.03 -2.28
CA LEU A 115 -10.27 15.67 -0.87
C LEU A 115 -11.38 14.64 -0.65
N VAL A 116 -11.04 13.46 -0.13
CA VAL A 116 -12.04 12.51 0.36
C VAL A 116 -12.60 13.05 1.68
N SER A 117 -13.86 13.46 1.67
CA SER A 117 -14.54 14.17 2.78
C SER A 117 -15.16 13.23 3.82
N SER A 118 -15.32 11.95 3.50
CA SER A 118 -15.75 10.92 4.46
C SER A 118 -15.32 9.52 4.03
N GLY A 119 -15.17 8.64 5.02
CA GLY A 119 -14.83 7.22 4.88
C GLY A 119 -14.91 6.56 6.26
N PRO A 120 -15.08 5.23 6.37
CA PRO A 120 -15.09 4.57 7.67
C PRO A 120 -13.74 4.80 8.37
N ALA A 121 -13.75 5.22 9.64
CA ALA A 121 -12.52 5.45 10.42
C ALA A 121 -11.63 4.20 10.54
N ASP A 122 -12.21 3.01 10.35
CA ASP A 122 -11.56 1.71 10.44
C ASP A 122 -11.42 1.00 9.07
N ALA A 123 -11.81 1.65 7.97
CA ALA A 123 -11.55 1.14 6.63
C ALA A 123 -10.38 1.92 6.03
N SER A 124 -9.36 1.19 5.60
CA SER A 124 -8.21 1.72 4.90
C SER A 124 -8.66 2.54 3.67
N SER A 125 -8.71 3.86 3.80
CA SER A 125 -8.77 4.77 2.65
C SER A 125 -7.45 4.63 1.91
N THR A 126 -7.41 3.79 0.87
CA THR A 126 -6.23 3.54 0.07
C THR A 126 -6.33 4.28 -1.27
N ILE A 127 -5.25 4.96 -1.65
CA ILE A 127 -5.06 5.43 -3.02
C ILE A 127 -4.34 4.30 -3.76
N ALA A 128 -5.04 3.57 -4.64
CA ALA A 128 -4.48 2.48 -5.44
C ALA A 128 -4.11 2.99 -6.84
N LEU A 129 -2.85 2.82 -7.23
CA LEU A 129 -2.33 3.10 -8.57
C LEU A 129 -1.70 1.82 -9.11
N SER A 130 -2.14 1.33 -10.27
CA SER A 130 -1.67 0.06 -10.86
C SER A 130 -1.62 0.13 -12.38
N GLY A 131 -0.57 -0.46 -12.98
CA GLY A 131 -0.41 -0.66 -14.42
C GLY A 131 0.92 -1.34 -14.72
N ASP A 132 0.99 -2.17 -15.76
CA ASP A 132 2.19 -2.97 -16.11
C ASP A 132 3.42 -2.11 -16.45
N ASP A 133 3.21 -0.85 -16.87
CA ASP A 133 4.25 0.13 -17.22
C ASP A 133 4.53 1.17 -16.11
N LEU A 134 4.06 0.95 -14.87
CA LEU A 134 4.37 1.84 -13.76
C LEU A 134 5.81 1.61 -13.27
N VAL A 135 6.77 2.31 -13.89
CA VAL A 135 8.22 2.14 -13.64
C VAL A 135 8.69 2.94 -12.41
N GLU A 136 8.11 4.12 -12.15
CA GLU A 136 8.50 4.99 -11.04
C GLU A 136 7.30 5.80 -10.52
N PHE A 137 7.19 5.93 -9.19
CA PHE A 137 6.21 6.79 -8.52
C PHE A 137 6.95 7.69 -7.52
N GLY A 138 7.05 8.99 -7.86
CA GLY A 138 7.81 9.96 -7.07
C GLY A 138 6.97 11.18 -6.71
N PHE A 139 7.15 11.66 -5.48
CA PHE A 139 6.63 12.96 -5.04
C PHE A 139 7.80 13.94 -4.92
N THR A 140 7.69 15.09 -5.58
CA THR A 140 8.72 16.15 -5.54
C THR A 140 8.53 17.13 -4.37
N GLY A 141 7.48 16.93 -3.55
CA GLY A 141 7.13 17.73 -2.38
C GLY A 141 6.83 16.88 -1.14
N VAL A 142 6.36 17.52 -0.07
CA VAL A 142 6.02 16.84 1.19
C VAL A 142 4.66 16.14 1.07
N LEU A 143 4.64 14.85 1.39
CA LEU A 143 3.41 14.08 1.56
C LEU A 143 2.95 14.25 3.02
N ALA A 144 1.89 15.02 3.24
CA ALA A 144 1.33 15.27 4.57
C ALA A 144 -0.01 14.53 4.73
N SER A 145 -0.15 13.72 5.78
CA SER A 145 -1.45 13.21 6.22
C SER A 145 -2.14 14.27 7.08
N ILE A 146 -3.37 14.64 6.72
CA ILE A 146 -4.21 15.52 7.54
C ILE A 146 -5.40 14.67 8.02
N GLY A 147 -5.28 14.12 9.23
CA GLY A 147 -6.29 13.26 9.85
C GLY A 147 -5.89 11.79 9.91
N GLY A 148 -6.11 11.18 11.08
CA GLY A 148 -5.61 9.85 11.45
C GLY A 148 -4.53 9.98 12.54
N GLY A 149 -4.77 9.39 13.71
CA GLY A 149 -3.94 9.58 14.90
C GLY A 149 -2.47 9.22 14.70
N VAL A 150 -1.60 10.04 15.30
CA VAL A 150 -0.23 9.73 15.75
C VAL A 150 0.70 8.91 14.85
N ASP A 151 0.64 9.05 13.53
CA ASP A 151 1.85 8.76 12.73
C ASP A 151 2.64 10.06 12.56
N ARG A 152 3.29 10.47 13.66
CA ARG A 152 4.47 11.33 13.56
C ARG A 152 5.46 10.57 12.70
N ALA A 153 5.92 11.19 11.63
CA ALA A 153 7.08 10.69 10.89
C ALA A 153 8.18 10.32 11.88
N GLU A 154 8.40 9.02 12.10
CA GLU A 154 9.47 8.54 12.95
C GLU A 154 10.80 8.76 12.25
N GLU A 155 11.32 9.99 12.36
CA GLU A 155 12.67 10.30 11.90
C GLU A 155 13.74 9.67 12.82
N VAL A 156 13.37 9.24 14.03
CA VAL A 156 14.31 8.62 14.99
C VAL A 156 14.08 7.11 15.06
N ARG A 157 14.59 6.37 14.08
CA ARG A 157 14.57 4.90 14.07
C ARG A 157 15.67 4.26 14.92
N TYR A 158 16.69 5.03 15.30
CA TYR A 158 17.88 4.51 15.96
C TYR A 158 18.27 5.33 17.20
N VAL A 159 18.67 4.65 18.27
CA VAL A 159 19.21 5.28 19.50
C VAL A 159 20.39 6.21 19.19
N SER A 160 21.15 5.94 18.12
CA SER A 160 22.28 6.77 17.68
C SER A 160 21.88 8.12 17.07
N GLN A 161 20.60 8.32 16.76
CA GLN A 161 20.07 9.54 16.14
C GLN A 161 19.23 10.38 17.12
N ILE A 162 19.26 10.03 18.41
CA ILE A 162 18.56 10.78 19.45
C ILE A 162 19.18 12.17 19.60
N ASP A 163 18.34 13.21 19.50
CA ASP A 163 18.69 14.59 19.85
C ASP A 163 17.82 15.08 21.02
N ILE A 164 18.46 15.67 22.04
CA ILE A 164 17.83 16.21 23.25
C ILE A 164 17.94 17.75 23.32
N SER A 165 18.35 18.39 22.23
CA SER A 165 18.58 19.84 22.16
C SER A 165 17.32 20.67 22.36
N THR A 166 16.13 20.12 22.08
CA THR A 166 14.83 20.78 22.25
C THR A 166 13.90 19.98 23.17
N ARG A 167 12.88 20.64 23.73
CA ARG A 167 11.87 19.98 24.57
C ARG A 167 11.09 18.92 23.80
N GLU A 168 10.79 19.16 22.52
CA GLU A 168 10.06 18.21 21.69
C GLU A 168 10.91 16.99 21.35
N SER A 169 12.17 17.21 20.93
CA SER A 169 13.10 16.12 20.61
C SER A 169 13.46 15.28 21.85
N ALA A 170 13.54 15.88 23.03
CA ALA A 170 13.71 15.17 24.30
C ALA A 170 12.50 14.26 24.66
N SER A 171 11.27 14.69 24.33
CA SER A 171 10.09 13.84 24.55
C SER A 171 10.07 12.62 23.62
N LEU A 172 10.53 12.80 22.36
CA LEU A 172 10.67 11.71 21.39
C LEU A 172 11.84 10.78 21.74
N ALA A 173 12.94 11.33 22.26
CA ALA A 173 14.06 10.54 22.77
C ALA A 173 13.61 9.56 23.85
N MET A 174 12.71 10.00 24.73
CA MET A 174 12.18 9.17 25.81
C MET A 174 11.38 7.97 25.27
N THR A 175 10.57 8.16 24.23
CA THR A 175 9.80 7.06 23.62
C THR A 175 10.69 6.07 22.89
N VAL A 176 11.71 6.55 22.17
CA VAL A 176 12.70 5.69 21.49
C VAL A 176 13.50 4.85 22.49
N VAL A 177 13.92 5.45 23.60
CA VAL A 177 14.64 4.73 24.66
C VAL A 177 13.75 3.69 25.32
N ASP A 178 12.48 4.00 25.58
CA ASP A 178 11.54 3.06 26.19
C ASP A 178 11.34 1.82 25.31
N ALA A 179 11.09 2.02 24.00
CA ALA A 179 10.98 0.93 23.04
C ALA A 179 12.27 0.09 22.94
N ALA A 180 13.44 0.73 22.98
CA ALA A 180 14.72 0.03 22.99
C ALA A 180 14.92 -0.80 24.27
N LEU A 181 14.52 -0.27 25.44
CA LEU A 181 14.57 -0.97 26.72
C LEU A 181 13.59 -2.15 26.76
N GLU A 182 12.38 -1.99 26.20
CA GLU A 182 11.41 -3.07 26.08
C GLU A 182 11.95 -4.20 25.21
N THR A 183 12.56 -3.87 24.07
CA THR A 183 13.21 -4.84 23.19
C THR A 183 14.34 -5.59 23.92
N LEU A 184 15.19 -4.86 24.65
CA LEU A 184 16.26 -5.45 25.46
C LEU A 184 15.72 -6.37 26.56
N ALA A 185 14.64 -5.95 27.24
CA ALA A 185 13.98 -6.74 28.26
C ALA A 185 13.39 -8.03 27.66
N GLY A 186 12.79 -7.96 26.47
CA GLY A 186 12.32 -9.11 25.71
C GLY A 186 13.43 -10.11 25.38
N VAL A 187 14.56 -9.63 24.86
CA VAL A 187 15.74 -10.47 24.57
C VAL A 187 16.29 -11.11 25.86
N ARG A 188 16.43 -10.34 26.95
CA ARG A 188 16.88 -10.88 28.25
C ARG A 188 15.92 -11.93 28.80
N GLY A 189 14.61 -11.70 28.68
CA GLY A 189 13.58 -12.67 29.06
C GLY A 189 13.72 -13.97 28.27
N GLY A 190 13.93 -13.87 26.96
CA GLY A 190 14.19 -15.03 26.09
C GLY A 190 15.44 -15.81 26.50
N LEU A 191 16.56 -15.12 26.76
CA LEU A 191 17.79 -15.75 27.23
C LEU A 191 17.61 -16.42 28.61
N GLY A 192 16.86 -15.79 29.52
CA GLY A 192 16.52 -16.39 30.82
C GLY A 192 15.68 -17.67 30.69
N ALA A 193 14.71 -17.68 29.78
CA ALA A 193 13.92 -18.88 29.47
C ALA A 193 14.79 -20.02 28.91
N VAL A 194 15.74 -19.69 28.02
CA VAL A 194 16.71 -20.67 27.49
C VAL A 194 17.60 -21.22 28.61
N ALA A 195 18.10 -20.36 29.51
CA ALA A 195 18.90 -20.79 30.66
C ALA A 195 18.13 -21.77 31.57
N ASN A 196 16.86 -21.48 31.87
CA ASN A 196 16.01 -22.38 32.66
C ASN A 196 15.81 -23.76 31.99
N ARG A 197 15.65 -23.77 30.65
CA ARG A 197 15.56 -25.02 29.88
C ARG A 197 16.87 -25.80 29.91
N LEU A 198 18.01 -25.11 29.79
CA LEU A 198 19.33 -25.74 29.88
C LEU A 198 19.54 -26.37 31.26
N GLU A 199 19.23 -25.66 32.34
CA GLU A 199 19.34 -26.18 33.71
C GLU A 199 18.45 -27.41 33.93
N SER A 200 17.19 -27.35 33.47
CA SER A 200 16.26 -28.49 33.54
C SER A 200 16.77 -29.70 32.74
N THR A 201 17.35 -29.45 31.57
CA THR A 201 17.92 -30.49 30.71
C THR A 201 19.16 -31.12 31.36
N ILE A 202 20.03 -30.30 31.95
CA ILE A 202 21.23 -30.76 32.66
C ILE A 202 20.83 -31.62 33.86
N SER A 203 19.89 -31.16 34.69
CA SER A 203 19.38 -31.94 35.82
C SER A 203 18.79 -33.29 35.40
N ASN A 204 17.99 -33.31 34.33
CA ASN A 204 17.45 -34.55 33.79
C ASN A 204 18.54 -35.50 33.26
N LEU A 205 19.54 -34.96 32.53
CA LEU A 205 20.65 -35.76 32.01
C LEU A 205 21.54 -36.31 33.12
N MET A 206 21.78 -35.56 34.20
CA MET A 206 22.50 -36.06 35.38
C MET A 206 21.76 -37.24 36.02
N ASN A 207 20.45 -37.13 36.22
CA ASN A 207 19.62 -38.22 36.75
C ASN A 207 19.66 -39.46 35.84
N ILE A 208 19.58 -39.28 34.51
CA ILE A 208 19.68 -40.39 33.55
C ILE A 208 21.06 -41.04 33.63
N SER A 209 22.14 -40.25 33.70
CA SER A 209 23.51 -40.74 33.81
C SER A 209 23.70 -41.59 35.07
N GLU A 210 23.23 -41.11 36.22
CA GLU A 210 23.32 -41.84 37.49
C GLU A 210 22.54 -43.16 37.46
N ASN A 211 21.29 -43.13 36.97
CA ASN A 211 20.47 -44.34 36.84
C ASN A 211 21.07 -45.35 35.85
N THR A 212 21.66 -44.87 34.76
CA THR A 212 22.32 -45.71 33.75
C THR A 212 23.58 -46.35 34.34
N SER A 213 24.41 -45.57 35.04
CA SER A 213 25.61 -46.07 35.72
C SER A 213 25.25 -47.12 36.78
N ALA A 214 24.24 -46.86 37.62
CA ALA A 214 23.76 -47.82 38.62
C ALA A 214 23.18 -49.11 38.00
N SER A 215 22.53 -49.00 36.85
CA SER A 215 22.02 -50.16 36.12
C SER A 215 23.16 -50.96 35.48
N MET A 216 24.16 -50.30 34.90
CA MET A 216 25.38 -50.95 34.40
C MET A 216 26.17 -51.64 35.52
N SER A 217 26.32 -51.02 36.69
CA SER A 217 26.96 -51.65 37.85
C SER A 217 26.26 -52.95 38.23
N ARG A 218 24.92 -52.93 38.32
CA ARG A 218 24.13 -54.14 38.65
C ARG A 218 24.29 -55.26 37.61
N VAL A 219 24.36 -54.92 36.33
CA VAL A 219 24.60 -55.91 35.26
C VAL A 219 26.02 -56.46 35.37
N MET A 220 27.03 -55.61 35.53
CA MET A 220 28.42 -56.04 35.68
C MET A 220 28.63 -56.91 36.93
N ASP A 221 28.02 -56.55 38.06
CA ASP A 221 28.09 -57.32 39.30
C ASP A 221 27.42 -58.69 39.16
N ALA A 222 26.28 -58.76 38.46
CA ALA A 222 25.60 -60.03 38.17
C ALA A 222 26.42 -60.92 37.23
N ASP A 223 27.01 -60.34 36.18
CA ASP A 223 27.88 -61.07 35.23
C ASP A 223 29.16 -61.56 35.93
N PHE A 224 29.76 -60.73 36.79
CA PHE A 224 30.92 -61.10 37.58
C PHE A 224 30.58 -62.22 38.59
N ALA A 225 29.43 -62.14 39.26
CA ALA A 225 28.96 -63.19 40.15
C ALA A 225 28.70 -64.51 39.40
N ALA A 226 28.11 -64.45 38.20
CA ALA A 226 27.86 -65.62 37.37
C ALA A 226 29.17 -66.28 36.90
N GLU A 227 30.13 -65.51 36.38
CA GLU A 227 31.42 -66.07 35.93
C GLU A 227 32.27 -66.55 37.11
N SER A 228 32.26 -65.85 38.25
CA SER A 228 32.93 -66.29 39.48
C SER A 228 32.36 -67.63 39.98
N THR A 229 31.05 -67.81 39.93
CA THR A 229 30.40 -69.07 40.29
C THR A 229 30.76 -70.19 39.30
N ARG A 230 30.81 -69.87 38.00
CA ARG A 230 31.21 -70.81 36.96
C ARG A 230 32.67 -71.25 37.13
N LEU A 231 33.56 -70.31 37.43
CA LEU A 231 34.98 -70.55 37.73
C LEU A 231 35.13 -71.41 38.99
N ALA A 232 34.46 -71.06 40.08
CA ALA A 232 34.48 -71.83 41.32
C ALA A 232 33.96 -73.26 41.11
N ARG A 233 32.85 -73.42 40.38
CA ARG A 233 32.31 -74.74 40.02
C ARG A 233 33.29 -75.55 39.18
N ALA A 234 33.95 -74.92 38.20
CA ALA A 234 34.97 -75.58 37.39
C ALA A 234 36.18 -76.04 38.24
N GLN A 235 36.65 -75.21 39.17
CA GLN A 235 37.74 -75.57 40.09
C GLN A 235 37.36 -76.72 41.03
N VAL A 236 36.16 -76.69 41.61
CA VAL A 236 35.65 -77.77 42.47
C VAL A 236 35.49 -79.07 41.66
N LEU A 237 34.97 -79.01 40.44
CA LEU A 237 34.86 -80.19 39.56
C LEU A 237 36.24 -80.74 39.19
N GLN A 238 37.23 -79.89 38.94
CA GLN A 238 38.61 -80.33 38.68
C GLN A 238 39.21 -81.03 39.91
N GLN A 239 39.08 -80.46 41.11
CA GLN A 239 39.55 -81.08 42.35
C GLN A 239 38.83 -82.39 42.65
N ALA A 240 37.50 -82.43 42.48
CA ALA A 240 36.71 -83.64 42.66
C ALA A 240 37.05 -84.73 41.62
N SER A 241 37.31 -84.35 40.37
CA SER A 241 37.73 -85.30 39.33
C SER A 241 39.09 -85.92 39.66
N VAL A 242 40.03 -85.13 40.16
CA VAL A 242 41.34 -85.64 40.62
C VAL A 242 41.18 -86.57 41.83
N ALA A 243 40.35 -86.20 42.82
CA ALA A 243 40.08 -87.04 43.98
C ALA A 243 39.34 -88.35 43.63
N MET A 244 38.36 -88.28 42.74
CA MET A 244 37.62 -89.45 42.23
C MET A 244 38.52 -90.38 41.42
N LEU A 245 39.40 -89.82 40.56
CA LEU A 245 40.41 -90.61 39.86
C LEU A 245 41.39 -91.27 40.83
N ALA A 246 41.82 -90.57 41.88
CA ALA A 246 42.68 -91.14 42.92
C ALA A 246 41.97 -92.26 43.70
N GLN A 247 40.70 -92.08 44.07
CA GLN A 247 39.88 -93.08 44.76
C GLN A 247 39.63 -94.30 43.87
N ALA A 248 39.25 -94.10 42.61
CA ALA A 248 39.01 -95.18 41.64
C ALA A 248 40.28 -96.04 41.44
N ASN A 249 41.43 -95.39 41.29
CA ASN A 249 42.73 -96.08 41.21
C ASN A 249 43.04 -96.88 42.49
N ALA A 250 42.80 -96.31 43.68
CA ALA A 250 43.02 -97.01 44.94
C ALA A 250 42.09 -98.22 45.12
N THR A 251 40.81 -98.10 44.77
CA THR A 251 39.86 -99.22 44.80
C THR A 251 40.21 -100.30 43.77
N ALA A 252 40.65 -99.93 42.56
CA ALA A 252 41.06 -100.89 41.54
C ALA A 252 42.26 -101.73 42.01
N GLN A 253 43.24 -101.12 42.69
CA GLN A 253 44.36 -101.84 43.30
C GLN A 253 43.93 -102.75 44.46
N THR A 254 42.91 -102.37 45.21
CA THR A 254 42.37 -103.17 46.33
C THR A 254 41.62 -104.40 45.81
N VAL A 255 40.91 -104.28 44.69
CA VAL A 255 40.23 -105.42 44.04
C VAL A 255 41.22 -106.40 43.44
N LEU A 256 42.31 -105.92 42.83
CA LEU A 256 43.39 -106.79 42.36
C LEU A 256 43.98 -107.63 43.50
N ARG A 257 44.14 -107.06 44.70
CA ARG A 257 44.56 -107.79 45.91
C ARG A 257 43.56 -108.82 46.44
N LEU A 258 42.30 -108.78 46.00
CA LEU A 258 41.26 -109.76 46.38
C LEU A 258 41.09 -110.88 45.33
N LEU A 259 41.75 -110.75 44.18
CA LEU A 259 41.76 -111.75 43.11
C LEU A 259 43.09 -112.53 43.04
N GLU A 260 44.07 -112.18 43.87
CA GLU A 260 45.29 -112.94 44.18
C GLU A 260 45.09 -113.81 45.43
#